data_AF-A0A381XVA9-F1
#
_entry.id   AF-A0A381XVA9-F1
#
_cell.length_a   1.000
_cell.length_b   1.000
_cell.length_c   1.000
_cell.angle_alpha   90.00
_cell.angle_beta   90.00
_cell.angle_gamma   90.00
#
_symmetry.space_group_name_H-M   'P 1'
#
loop_
_entity.id
_entity.type
_entity.pdbx_description
1 polymer ?
#
loop_
_entity_poly.entity_id
_entity_poly.type
_entity_poly.pdbx_seq_one_letter_code
_entity_poly.pdbx_strand_id
1 'polypeptide(L)'
;MYEFLKDLDKRWIFLLMFLSVTIPIYIIAKTGKSFPEVPTVLSEAVFQAVEDLDEGDPVLLSFDFDPASEGELGPMATAFVRHCAEKKVKMYFMALWPVGPQMIDDAIARVIHSDFPHLVYGIDYVNMGFKPGNEGVIKVIVTDMRELYTTDDIGTSIDDIPMMNDIENVQDFDLVINVSAGYAGTKEWVQYASTPYPDKIKIVAGCTGVQAPLLYPYIPNQLPGLLGAIKGAAEYEKLVVDKYGGDDPDPKYLEAKRRMGPQLVAHLLIILLIILANYIYFVERRRGVSV
;
A
#
# COMPACT_ATOMS: atom_id res chain seq x y z
N MET A 1 44.40 6.91 -6.25
CA MET A 1 43.00 7.12 -5.81
C MET A 1 42.21 7.94 -6.81
N TYR A 2 42.67 9.13 -7.20
CA TYR A 2 42.00 9.97 -8.21
C TYR A 2 41.90 9.29 -9.60
N GLU A 3 43.00 8.83 -10.20
CA GLU A 3 42.97 8.14 -11.51
C GLU A 3 42.12 6.85 -11.49
N PHE A 4 42.17 6.08 -10.38
CA PHE A 4 41.39 4.86 -10.21
C PHE A 4 39.88 5.11 -10.19
N LEU A 5 39.44 6.23 -9.61
CA LEU A 5 38.02 6.59 -9.55
C LEU A 5 37.52 7.23 -10.84
N LYS A 6 38.41 7.84 -11.63
CA LYS A 6 38.10 8.43 -12.94
C LYS A 6 37.77 7.37 -13.98
N ASP A 7 38.53 6.28 -14.01
CA ASP A 7 38.35 5.16 -14.95
C ASP A 7 37.59 3.98 -14.33
N LEU A 8 36.76 4.22 -13.31
CA LEU A 8 36.04 3.15 -12.61
C LEU A 8 35.06 2.46 -13.57
N ASP A 9 35.33 1.20 -13.91
CA ASP A 9 34.44 0.37 -14.72
C ASP A 9 33.07 0.20 -14.03
N LYS A 10 31.99 0.42 -14.78
CA LYS A 10 30.60 0.21 -14.33
C LYS A 10 30.35 -1.17 -13.72
N ARG A 11 31.14 -2.19 -14.09
CA ARG A 11 31.08 -3.54 -13.49
C ARG A 11 31.31 -3.52 -11.98
N TRP A 12 32.20 -2.65 -11.49
CA TRP A 12 32.41 -2.48 -10.05
C TRP A 12 31.21 -1.82 -9.37
N ILE A 13 30.55 -0.87 -10.04
CA ILE A 13 29.30 -0.27 -9.53
C ILE A 13 28.22 -1.35 -9.46
N PHE A 14 28.04 -2.17 -10.49
CA PHE A 14 27.08 -3.27 -10.47
C PHE A 14 27.40 -4.31 -9.39
N LEU A 15 28.68 -4.63 -9.18
CA LEU A 15 29.10 -5.53 -8.11
C LEU A 15 28.80 -4.93 -6.73
N LEU A 16 29.11 -3.65 -6.51
CA LEU A 16 28.80 -2.96 -5.27
C LEU A 16 27.30 -2.91 -5.02
N MET A 17 26.48 -2.63 -6.04
CA MET A 17 25.02 -2.66 -5.94
C MET A 17 24.51 -4.06 -5.59
N PHE A 18 25.04 -5.10 -6.25
CA PHE A 18 24.71 -6.50 -5.94
C PHE A 18 25.02 -6.84 -4.48
N LEU A 19 26.20 -6.44 -3.98
CA LEU A 19 26.59 -6.65 -2.60
C LEU A 19 25.73 -5.84 -1.62
N SER A 20 25.41 -4.58 -1.94
CA SER A 20 24.55 -3.71 -1.13
C SER A 20 23.14 -4.25 -0.95
N VAL A 21 22.63 -5.02 -1.90
CA VAL A 21 21.33 -5.69 -1.78
C VAL A 21 21.47 -7.07 -1.11
N THR A 22 22.44 -7.87 -1.53
CA THR A 22 22.60 -9.27 -1.08
C THR A 22 22.99 -9.37 0.40
N ILE A 23 23.89 -8.50 0.88
CA ILE A 23 24.39 -8.54 2.26
C ILE A 23 23.25 -8.28 3.27
N PRO A 24 22.43 -7.22 3.15
CA PRO A 24 21.30 -7.01 4.05
C PRO A 24 20.27 -8.13 3.98
N ILE A 25 19.94 -8.65 2.78
CA ILE A 25 19.03 -9.79 2.64
C ILE A 25 19.52 -10.98 3.46
N TYR A 26 20.80 -11.33 3.33
CA TYR A 26 21.39 -12.46 4.05
C TYR A 26 21.39 -12.24 5.57
N ILE A 27 21.74 -11.03 6.04
CA ILE A 27 21.74 -10.70 7.47
C ILE A 27 20.32 -10.77 8.04
N ILE A 28 19.33 -10.18 7.36
CA ILE A 28 17.93 -10.20 7.79
C ILE A 28 17.40 -11.64 7.80
N ALA A 29 17.69 -12.43 6.76
CA ALA A 29 17.25 -13.83 6.70
C ALA A 29 17.85 -14.68 7.84
N LYS A 30 19.09 -14.42 8.25
CA LYS A 30 19.75 -15.18 9.32
C LYS A 30 19.38 -14.71 10.72
N THR A 31 19.17 -13.42 10.91
CA THR A 31 19.00 -12.81 12.24
C THR A 31 17.56 -12.44 12.58
N GLY A 32 16.68 -12.35 11.58
CA GLY A 32 15.33 -11.81 11.72
C GLY A 32 15.28 -10.30 11.98
N LYS A 33 16.44 -9.63 12.14
CA LYS A 33 16.52 -8.22 12.52
C LYS A 33 16.58 -7.35 11.27
N SER A 34 15.59 -6.47 11.12
CA SER A 34 15.63 -5.37 10.16
C SER A 34 16.04 -4.06 10.84
N PHE A 35 16.27 -3.03 10.04
CA PHE A 35 16.48 -1.67 10.54
C PHE A 35 15.22 -1.16 11.23
N PRO A 36 15.36 -0.27 12.23
CA PRO A 36 14.20 0.32 12.89
C PRO A 36 13.46 1.22 11.90
N GLU A 37 12.17 0.93 11.73
CA GLU A 37 11.24 1.81 11.01
C GLU A 37 10.63 2.80 11.99
N VAL A 38 10.59 4.08 11.63
CA VAL A 38 9.88 5.12 12.38
C VAL A 38 8.73 5.58 11.49
N PRO A 39 7.46 5.34 11.90
CA PRO A 39 6.31 5.76 11.11
C PRO A 39 6.27 7.27 10.93
N THR A 40 5.85 7.71 9.75
CA THR A 40 5.56 9.11 9.45
C THR A 40 4.16 9.48 9.92
N VAL A 41 3.89 10.79 10.06
CA VAL A 41 2.55 11.31 10.40
C VAL A 41 1.47 10.83 9.42
N LEU A 42 1.83 10.63 8.15
CA LEU A 42 0.87 10.11 7.15
C LEU A 42 0.53 8.64 7.44
N SER A 43 1.52 7.80 7.74
CA SER A 43 1.29 6.40 8.10
C SER A 43 0.54 6.26 9.43
N GLU A 44 0.86 7.10 10.42
CA GLU A 44 0.12 7.18 11.68
C GLU A 44 -1.34 7.61 11.45
N ALA A 45 -1.60 8.57 10.56
CA ALA A 45 -2.95 8.98 10.22
C ALA A 45 -3.75 7.87 9.54
N VAL A 46 -3.12 7.07 8.66
CA VAL A 46 -3.77 5.88 8.07
C VAL A 46 -4.11 4.85 9.14
N PHE A 47 -3.18 4.61 10.07
CA PHE A 47 -3.39 3.68 11.18
C PHE A 47 -4.53 4.15 12.08
N GLN A 48 -4.52 5.43 12.46
CA GLN A 48 -5.54 6.00 13.32
C GLN A 48 -6.93 5.98 12.66
N ALA A 49 -7.02 6.22 11.35
CA ALA A 49 -8.29 6.17 10.62
C ALA A 49 -8.98 4.81 10.70
N VAL A 50 -8.22 3.70 10.73
CA VAL A 50 -8.76 2.35 10.92
C VAL A 50 -9.01 2.06 12.40
N GLU A 51 -8.17 2.59 13.29
CA GLU A 51 -8.31 2.41 14.74
C GLU A 51 -9.52 3.12 15.35
N ASP A 52 -9.92 4.25 14.79
CA ASP A 52 -11.06 5.04 15.23
C ASP A 52 -12.41 4.39 14.91
N LEU A 53 -12.44 3.33 14.10
CA LEU A 53 -13.64 2.58 13.76
C LEU A 53 -14.10 1.69 14.91
N ASP A 54 -15.40 1.49 15.03
CA ASP A 54 -16.01 0.55 15.97
C ASP A 54 -16.18 -0.85 15.35
N GLU A 55 -16.37 -1.86 16.20
CA GLU A 55 -16.65 -3.23 15.76
C GLU A 55 -17.96 -3.26 14.96
N GLY A 56 -17.91 -3.79 13.74
CA GLY A 56 -19.07 -3.86 12.84
C GLY A 56 -19.16 -2.72 11.82
N ASP A 57 -18.36 -1.67 11.92
CA ASP A 57 -18.40 -0.55 10.96
C ASP A 57 -18.09 -1.03 9.53
N PRO A 58 -18.83 -0.57 8.50
CA PRO A 58 -18.55 -0.89 7.10
C PRO A 58 -17.31 -0.18 6.55
N VAL A 59 -16.37 -0.97 6.01
CA VAL A 59 -15.14 -0.48 5.35
C VAL A 59 -15.06 -0.99 3.93
N LEU A 60 -14.94 -0.07 2.97
CA LEU A 60 -14.73 -0.39 1.56
C LEU A 60 -13.23 -0.46 1.24
N LEU A 61 -12.76 -1.62 0.80
CA LEU A 61 -11.39 -1.85 0.34
C LEU A 61 -11.35 -1.99 -1.19
N SER A 62 -10.83 -0.98 -1.87
CA SER A 62 -10.63 -1.01 -3.32
C SER A 62 -9.18 -1.36 -3.65
N PHE A 63 -8.95 -2.54 -4.22
CA PHE A 63 -7.62 -3.04 -4.60
C PHE A 63 -7.41 -2.90 -6.11
N ASP A 64 -6.76 -1.79 -6.47
CA ASP A 64 -6.58 -1.30 -7.84
C ASP A 64 -5.12 -1.40 -8.28
N PHE A 65 -4.57 -2.61 -8.19
CA PHE A 65 -3.17 -2.89 -8.51
C PHE A 65 -2.97 -4.25 -9.16
N ASP A 66 -1.75 -4.49 -9.63
CA ASP A 66 -1.36 -5.65 -10.42
C ASP A 66 -0.13 -6.37 -9.83
N PRO A 67 0.20 -7.57 -10.33
CA PRO A 67 1.39 -8.29 -9.87
C PRO A 67 2.71 -7.53 -10.05
N ALA A 68 2.79 -6.60 -11.01
CA ALA A 68 3.99 -5.81 -11.24
C ALA A 68 4.24 -4.77 -10.13
N SER A 69 3.17 -4.30 -9.49
CA SER A 69 3.19 -3.34 -8.39
C SER A 69 3.01 -3.97 -7.00
N GLU A 70 2.73 -5.28 -6.93
CA GLU A 70 2.60 -6.06 -5.69
C GLU A 70 3.84 -5.93 -4.78
N GLY A 71 5.02 -5.73 -5.39
CA GLY A 71 6.28 -5.47 -4.67
C GLY A 71 6.22 -4.28 -3.71
N GLU A 72 5.33 -3.32 -3.93
CA GLU A 72 5.07 -2.19 -3.01
C GLU A 72 3.73 -2.34 -2.30
N LEU A 73 2.71 -2.82 -3.00
CA LEU A 73 1.31 -2.74 -2.58
C LEU A 73 0.76 -3.99 -1.91
N GLY A 74 1.29 -5.18 -2.24
CA GLY A 74 0.86 -6.44 -1.63
C GLY A 74 1.00 -6.46 -0.11
N PRO A 75 2.13 -5.99 0.46
CA PRO A 75 2.27 -5.84 1.91
C PRO A 75 1.27 -4.84 2.51
N MET A 76 0.92 -3.76 1.80
CA MET A 76 -0.11 -2.82 2.27
C MET A 76 -1.49 -3.49 2.33
N ALA A 77 -1.90 -4.16 1.25
CA ALA A 77 -3.16 -4.89 1.19
C ALA A 77 -3.25 -5.94 2.31
N THR A 78 -2.19 -6.72 2.51
CA THR A 78 -2.09 -7.72 3.57
C THR A 78 -2.24 -7.09 4.97
N ALA A 79 -1.55 -5.98 5.22
CA ALA A 79 -1.60 -5.28 6.51
C ALA A 79 -2.97 -4.62 6.75
N PHE A 80 -3.61 -4.04 5.73
CA PHE A 80 -4.95 -3.47 5.82
C PHE A 80 -5.99 -4.54 6.15
N VAL A 81 -5.98 -5.68 5.46
CA VAL A 81 -6.92 -6.78 5.74
C VAL A 81 -6.72 -7.31 7.16
N ARG A 82 -5.46 -7.47 7.61
CA ARG A 82 -5.19 -7.88 9.00
C ARG A 82 -5.74 -6.86 9.98
N HIS A 83 -5.45 -5.57 9.77
CA HIS A 83 -5.87 -4.52 10.69
C HIS A 83 -7.40 -4.43 10.77
N CYS A 84 -8.09 -4.52 9.63
CA CYS A 84 -9.55 -4.54 9.58
C CYS A 84 -10.11 -5.79 10.30
N ALA A 85 -9.51 -6.96 10.10
CA ALA A 85 -9.92 -8.19 10.79
C ALA A 85 -9.72 -8.11 12.32
N GLU A 86 -8.60 -7.56 12.79
CA GLU A 86 -8.34 -7.34 14.23
C GLU A 86 -9.33 -6.35 14.84
N LYS A 87 -9.70 -5.31 14.08
CA LYS A 87 -10.74 -4.34 14.43
C LYS A 87 -12.17 -4.87 14.30
N LYS A 88 -12.33 -6.05 13.68
CA LYS A 88 -13.62 -6.71 13.40
C LYS A 88 -14.63 -5.80 12.68
N VAL A 89 -14.12 -4.94 11.80
CA VAL A 89 -14.95 -4.16 10.89
C VAL A 89 -15.49 -5.05 9.78
N LYS A 90 -16.56 -4.63 9.12
CA LYS A 90 -17.17 -5.34 8.01
C LYS A 90 -16.46 -4.95 6.72
N MET A 91 -15.78 -5.91 6.08
CA MET A 91 -14.90 -5.66 4.93
C MET A 91 -15.60 -5.88 3.59
N TYR A 92 -15.69 -4.85 2.76
CA TYR A 92 -16.28 -4.93 1.43
C TYR A 92 -15.17 -4.70 0.41
N PHE A 93 -14.87 -5.71 -0.39
CA PHE A 93 -13.81 -5.62 -1.39
C PHE A 93 -14.37 -5.30 -2.77
N MET A 94 -13.63 -4.50 -3.53
CA MET A 94 -13.89 -4.27 -4.95
C MET A 94 -12.60 -3.95 -5.69
N ALA A 95 -12.67 -3.98 -7.02
CA ALA A 95 -11.58 -3.58 -7.89
C ALA A 95 -12.08 -2.78 -9.10
N LEU A 96 -11.30 -1.79 -9.49
CA LEU A 96 -11.43 -1.04 -10.75
C LEU A 96 -10.43 -1.53 -11.81
N TRP A 97 -9.58 -2.49 -11.46
CA TRP A 97 -8.63 -3.14 -12.36
C TRP A 97 -9.04 -4.59 -12.63
N PRO A 98 -8.93 -5.10 -13.87
CA PRO A 98 -9.32 -6.48 -14.19
C PRO A 98 -8.58 -7.56 -13.40
N VAL A 99 -7.36 -7.26 -12.93
CA VAL A 99 -6.54 -8.18 -12.12
C VAL A 99 -6.74 -8.00 -10.61
N GLY A 100 -7.45 -6.96 -10.19
CA GLY A 100 -7.71 -6.68 -8.78
C GLY A 100 -8.46 -7.78 -8.03
N PRO A 101 -9.44 -8.50 -8.62
CA PRO A 101 -10.10 -9.62 -7.95
C PRO A 101 -9.12 -10.70 -7.46
N GLN A 102 -8.10 -11.03 -8.27
CA GLN A 102 -7.06 -11.96 -7.84
C GLN A 102 -6.26 -11.42 -6.64
N MET A 103 -5.96 -10.12 -6.62
CA MET A 103 -5.24 -9.49 -5.50
C MET A 103 -6.07 -9.50 -4.22
N ILE A 104 -7.39 -9.34 -4.34
CA ILE A 104 -8.35 -9.45 -3.24
C ILE A 104 -8.36 -10.88 -2.71
N ASP A 105 -8.56 -11.86 -3.58
CA ASP A 105 -8.60 -13.28 -3.21
C ASP A 105 -7.30 -13.73 -2.54
N ASP A 106 -6.15 -13.28 -3.05
CA ASP A 106 -4.84 -13.56 -2.44
C ASP A 106 -4.74 -12.97 -1.03
N ALA A 107 -5.24 -11.75 -0.81
CA ALA A 107 -5.25 -11.13 0.51
C ALA A 107 -6.23 -11.81 1.49
N ILE A 108 -7.43 -12.17 1.02
CA ILE A 108 -8.43 -12.94 1.79
C ILE A 108 -7.84 -14.29 2.19
N ALA A 109 -7.27 -15.04 1.26
CA ALA A 109 -6.66 -16.34 1.54
C ALA A 109 -5.48 -16.22 2.52
N ARG A 110 -4.60 -15.24 2.30
CA ARG A 110 -3.39 -15.03 3.10
C ARG A 110 -3.68 -14.62 4.54
N VAL A 111 -4.76 -13.87 4.77
CA VAL A 111 -5.09 -13.29 6.07
C VAL A 111 -6.34 -13.91 6.68
N ILE A 112 -7.50 -13.77 6.03
CA ILE A 112 -8.78 -14.19 6.60
C ILE A 112 -8.83 -15.71 6.75
N HIS A 113 -8.59 -16.46 5.68
CA HIS A 113 -8.66 -17.93 5.75
C HIS A 113 -7.56 -18.54 6.63
N SER A 114 -6.38 -17.92 6.65
CA SER A 114 -5.24 -18.38 7.45
C SER A 114 -5.40 -18.09 8.94
N ASP A 115 -5.74 -16.84 9.30
CA ASP A 115 -5.55 -16.33 10.66
C ASP A 115 -6.88 -15.98 11.35
N PHE A 116 -7.93 -15.73 10.57
CA PHE A 116 -9.27 -15.40 11.06
C PHE A 116 -10.34 -16.34 10.47
N PRO A 117 -10.19 -17.69 10.59
CA PRO A 117 -11.09 -18.66 9.96
C PRO A 117 -12.54 -18.63 10.50
N HIS A 118 -12.79 -17.83 11.54
CA HIS A 118 -14.11 -17.61 12.11
C HIS A 118 -14.91 -16.51 11.37
N LEU A 119 -14.26 -15.68 10.55
CA LEU A 119 -14.95 -14.67 9.73
C LEU A 119 -15.69 -15.36 8.58
N VAL A 120 -16.95 -15.00 8.39
CA VAL A 120 -17.87 -15.67 7.47
C VAL A 120 -18.16 -14.78 6.26
N TYR A 121 -18.03 -15.34 5.05
CA TYR A 121 -18.36 -14.64 3.81
C TYR A 121 -19.83 -14.21 3.79
N GLY A 122 -20.10 -12.98 3.36
CA GLY A 122 -21.43 -12.36 3.33
C GLY A 122 -21.95 -11.89 4.69
N ILE A 123 -21.24 -12.18 5.79
CA ILE A 123 -21.54 -11.70 7.15
C ILE A 123 -20.46 -10.77 7.68
N ASP A 124 -19.19 -11.10 7.49
CA ASP A 124 -18.04 -10.31 7.97
C ASP A 124 -17.22 -9.70 6.82
N TYR A 125 -17.21 -10.35 5.66
CA TYR A 125 -16.59 -9.81 4.46
C TYR A 125 -17.29 -10.26 3.19
N VAL A 126 -17.19 -9.46 2.13
CA VAL A 126 -17.73 -9.76 0.79
C VAL A 126 -16.79 -9.25 -0.29
N ASN A 127 -16.64 -9.98 -1.40
CA ASN A 127 -15.88 -9.54 -2.58
C ASN A 127 -16.85 -9.20 -3.72
N MET A 128 -17.01 -7.92 -4.05
CA MET A 128 -17.85 -7.46 -5.15
C MET A 128 -17.15 -7.56 -6.53
N GLY A 129 -15.88 -7.94 -6.54
CA GLY A 129 -15.14 -8.22 -7.76
C GLY A 129 -14.74 -6.98 -8.55
N PHE A 130 -14.49 -7.19 -9.84
CA PHE A 130 -14.07 -6.14 -10.76
C PHE A 130 -15.26 -5.47 -11.44
N LYS A 131 -15.27 -4.13 -11.45
CA LYS A 131 -16.21 -3.36 -12.27
C LYS A 131 -15.48 -2.51 -13.32
N PRO A 132 -15.76 -2.72 -14.63
CA PRO A 132 -15.19 -1.90 -15.68
C PRO A 132 -15.85 -0.52 -15.72
N GLY A 133 -15.06 0.53 -15.98
CA GLY A 133 -15.57 1.90 -16.11
C GLY A 133 -14.72 2.97 -15.43
N ASN A 134 -13.59 2.60 -14.80
CA ASN A 134 -12.63 3.52 -14.18
C ASN A 134 -13.33 4.48 -13.19
N GLU A 135 -13.07 5.79 -13.27
CA GLU A 135 -13.74 6.79 -12.44
C GLU A 135 -15.25 6.86 -12.65
N GLY A 136 -15.75 6.38 -13.81
CA GLY A 136 -17.18 6.28 -14.09
C GLY A 136 -17.89 5.36 -13.09
N VAL A 137 -17.22 4.29 -12.64
CA VAL A 137 -17.75 3.42 -11.59
C VAL A 137 -17.93 4.22 -10.30
N ILE A 138 -16.86 4.88 -9.84
CA ILE A 138 -16.84 5.68 -8.61
C ILE A 138 -17.98 6.71 -8.61
N LYS A 139 -18.15 7.44 -9.72
CA LYS A 139 -19.20 8.47 -9.87
C LYS A 139 -20.62 7.94 -9.72
N VAL A 140 -20.88 6.68 -10.06
CA VAL A 140 -22.20 6.07 -9.92
C VAL A 140 -22.37 5.51 -8.52
N ILE A 141 -21.41 4.69 -8.07
CA ILE A 141 -21.53 3.95 -6.79
C ILE A 141 -21.48 4.88 -5.57
N VAL A 142 -20.98 6.11 -5.73
CA VAL A 142 -21.00 7.11 -4.67
C VAL A 142 -22.42 7.52 -4.27
N THR A 143 -23.40 7.36 -5.16
CA THR A 143 -24.81 7.65 -4.88
C THR A 143 -25.72 6.43 -5.00
N ASP A 144 -25.35 5.42 -5.80
CA ASP A 144 -26.13 4.20 -5.98
C ASP A 144 -25.19 3.04 -6.37
N MET A 145 -24.85 2.18 -5.41
CA MET A 145 -24.04 0.98 -5.68
C MET A 145 -24.79 -0.05 -6.51
N ARG A 146 -26.11 -0.15 -6.33
CA ARG A 146 -26.95 -1.21 -6.92
C ARG A 146 -27.18 -1.00 -8.41
N GLU A 147 -27.01 0.23 -8.91
CA GLU A 147 -27.00 0.50 -10.35
C GLU A 147 -25.90 -0.29 -11.08
N LEU A 148 -24.74 -0.48 -10.44
CA LEU A 148 -23.62 -1.21 -11.04
C LEU A 148 -23.42 -2.61 -10.48
N TYR A 149 -23.68 -2.86 -9.21
CA TYR A 149 -23.48 -4.18 -8.59
C TYR A 149 -24.80 -4.88 -8.37
N THR A 150 -25.04 -5.95 -9.13
CA THR A 150 -26.21 -6.85 -8.99
C THR A 150 -25.84 -8.19 -8.37
N THR A 151 -24.57 -8.58 -8.47
CA THR A 151 -24.01 -9.80 -7.89
C THR A 151 -22.64 -9.50 -7.31
N ASP A 152 -22.17 -10.35 -6.41
CA ASP A 152 -20.77 -10.38 -5.99
C ASP A 152 -19.88 -11.09 -7.02
N ASP A 153 -18.58 -11.24 -6.71
CA ASP A 153 -17.58 -11.83 -7.60
C ASP A 153 -17.85 -13.32 -7.92
N ILE A 154 -18.49 -14.04 -6.99
CA ILE A 154 -18.82 -15.47 -7.15
C ILE A 154 -20.22 -15.71 -7.73
N GLY A 155 -20.96 -14.64 -8.05
CA GLY A 155 -22.27 -14.69 -8.71
C GLY A 155 -23.47 -14.79 -7.77
N THR A 156 -23.28 -14.61 -6.47
CA THR A 156 -24.37 -14.48 -5.48
C THR A 156 -25.10 -13.16 -5.74
N SER A 157 -26.44 -13.17 -5.75
CA SER A 157 -27.21 -11.93 -5.85
C SER A 157 -26.87 -11.00 -4.69
N ILE A 158 -26.69 -9.71 -4.96
CA ILE A 158 -26.39 -8.73 -3.91
C ILE A 158 -27.49 -8.65 -2.84
N ASP A 159 -28.73 -8.96 -3.24
CA ASP A 159 -29.91 -9.01 -2.35
C ASP A 159 -29.90 -10.22 -1.41
N ASP A 160 -29.13 -11.26 -1.73
CA ASP A 160 -29.01 -12.46 -0.90
C ASP A 160 -27.84 -12.35 0.11
N ILE A 161 -27.08 -11.25 0.09
CA ILE A 161 -25.89 -11.03 0.93
C ILE A 161 -26.28 -10.15 2.13
N PRO A 162 -26.29 -10.69 3.36
CA PRO A 162 -26.77 -9.96 4.54
C PRO A 162 -26.07 -8.62 4.80
N MET A 163 -24.77 -8.54 4.57
CA MET A 163 -23.99 -7.30 4.70
C MET A 163 -24.45 -6.18 3.75
N MET A 164 -25.02 -6.51 2.60
CA MET A 164 -25.44 -5.51 1.62
C MET A 164 -26.80 -4.88 1.91
N ASN A 165 -27.52 -5.35 2.94
CA ASN A 165 -28.86 -4.84 3.27
C ASN A 165 -28.87 -3.36 3.67
N ASP A 166 -27.85 -2.93 4.41
CA ASP A 166 -27.74 -1.56 4.94
C ASP A 166 -26.78 -0.69 4.12
N ILE A 167 -26.31 -1.18 2.96
CA ILE A 167 -25.39 -0.47 2.07
C ILE A 167 -26.11 -0.16 0.75
N GLU A 168 -26.39 1.12 0.51
CA GLU A 168 -26.97 1.61 -0.74
C GLU A 168 -25.91 2.24 -1.65
N ASN A 169 -24.88 2.86 -1.08
CA ASN A 169 -23.86 3.61 -1.82
C ASN A 169 -22.55 3.79 -1.01
N VAL A 170 -21.51 4.38 -1.62
CA VAL A 170 -20.20 4.59 -0.94
C VAL A 170 -20.30 5.51 0.28
N GLN A 171 -21.29 6.41 0.38
CA GLN A 171 -21.43 7.30 1.54
C GLN A 171 -21.90 6.56 2.81
N ASP A 172 -22.34 5.31 2.69
CA ASP A 172 -22.77 4.49 3.84
C ASP A 172 -21.57 3.79 4.52
N PHE A 173 -20.36 3.92 3.98
CA PHE A 173 -19.14 3.37 4.55
C PHE A 173 -18.46 4.39 5.47
N ASP A 174 -18.02 3.94 6.64
CA ASP A 174 -17.27 4.77 7.59
C ASP A 174 -15.84 5.08 7.12
N LEU A 175 -15.28 4.19 6.29
CA LEU A 175 -13.96 4.37 5.70
C LEU A 175 -13.85 3.72 4.32
N VAL A 176 -13.25 4.45 3.38
CA VAL A 176 -12.74 3.90 2.13
C VAL A 176 -11.22 3.75 2.22
N ILE A 177 -10.73 2.54 1.97
CA ILE A 177 -9.30 2.22 1.87
C ILE A 177 -9.02 1.89 0.42
N ASN A 178 -8.15 2.67 -0.22
CA ASN A 178 -7.72 2.37 -1.59
C ASN A 178 -6.25 1.96 -1.64
N VAL A 179 -5.96 0.81 -2.23
CA VAL A 179 -4.59 0.39 -2.55
C VAL A 179 -4.46 0.41 -4.06
N SER A 180 -3.69 1.35 -4.62
CA SER A 180 -3.66 1.52 -6.08
C SER A 180 -2.27 1.74 -6.67
N ALA A 181 -2.10 1.27 -7.91
CA ALA A 181 -0.84 1.41 -8.65
C ALA A 181 -0.87 2.53 -9.70
N GLY A 182 -2.05 3.03 -10.06
CA GLY A 182 -2.22 3.97 -11.16
C GLY A 182 -3.68 4.36 -11.38
N TYR A 183 -4.10 4.37 -12.64
CA TYR A 183 -5.45 4.78 -13.05
C TYR A 183 -6.31 3.57 -13.49
N ALA A 184 -7.56 3.44 -13.03
CA ALA A 184 -8.16 4.25 -11.96
C ALA A 184 -7.55 3.89 -10.60
N GLY A 185 -7.48 4.85 -9.67
CA GLY A 185 -6.94 4.60 -8.34
C GLY A 185 -7.22 5.75 -7.38
N THR A 186 -6.30 5.99 -6.46
CA THR A 186 -6.52 6.90 -5.31
C THR A 186 -6.89 8.31 -5.75
N LYS A 187 -6.30 8.79 -6.85
CA LYS A 187 -6.59 10.11 -7.37
C LYS A 187 -8.07 10.24 -7.76
N GLU A 188 -8.62 9.24 -8.44
CA GLU A 188 -10.01 9.25 -8.90
C GLU A 188 -10.97 9.08 -7.73
N TRP A 189 -10.64 8.23 -6.75
CA TRP A 189 -11.40 8.13 -5.50
C TRP A 189 -11.45 9.46 -4.74
N VAL A 190 -10.33 10.17 -4.65
CA VAL A 190 -10.29 11.50 -4.03
C VAL A 190 -11.13 12.51 -4.80
N GLN A 191 -11.02 12.53 -6.13
CA GLN A 191 -11.69 13.53 -6.97
C GLN A 191 -13.20 13.32 -7.07
N TYR A 192 -13.65 12.06 -7.08
CA TYR A 192 -15.04 11.72 -7.38
C TYR A 192 -15.82 11.13 -6.20
N ALA A 193 -15.16 10.78 -5.09
CA ALA A 193 -15.83 10.35 -3.86
C ALA A 193 -15.58 11.32 -2.69
N SER A 194 -14.35 11.47 -2.20
CA SER A 194 -14.11 12.27 -0.98
C SER A 194 -14.28 13.78 -1.19
N THR A 195 -13.84 14.33 -2.32
CA THR A 195 -13.95 15.78 -2.59
C THR A 195 -15.40 16.27 -2.72
N PRO A 196 -16.32 15.55 -3.42
CA PRO A 196 -17.72 15.97 -3.48
C PRO A 196 -18.49 15.76 -2.17
N TYR A 197 -18.06 14.82 -1.32
CA TYR A 197 -18.72 14.44 -0.07
C TYR A 197 -17.77 14.47 1.14
N PRO A 198 -17.12 15.62 1.44
CA PRO A 198 -16.03 15.69 2.43
C PRO A 198 -16.48 15.41 3.87
N ASP A 199 -17.77 15.63 4.17
CA ASP A 199 -18.34 15.39 5.50
C ASP A 199 -18.86 13.96 5.69
N LYS A 200 -18.91 13.16 4.61
CA LYS A 200 -19.46 11.79 4.62
C LYS A 200 -18.44 10.72 4.28
N ILE A 201 -17.53 11.00 3.36
CA ILE A 201 -16.58 10.01 2.85
C ILE A 201 -15.19 10.33 3.37
N LYS A 202 -14.69 9.47 4.25
CA LYS A 202 -13.30 9.46 4.67
C LYS A 202 -12.54 8.46 3.82
N ILE A 203 -11.38 8.86 3.31
CA ILE A 203 -10.50 7.99 2.52
C ILE A 203 -9.08 7.99 3.06
N VAL A 204 -8.48 6.80 3.13
CA VAL A 204 -7.04 6.62 3.28
C VAL A 204 -6.53 5.75 2.15
N ALA A 205 -5.24 5.85 1.84
CA ALA A 205 -4.72 5.12 0.70
C ALA A 205 -3.32 4.54 0.89
N GLY A 206 -3.05 3.47 0.17
CA GLY A 206 -1.74 2.98 -0.18
C GLY A 206 -1.49 3.13 -1.67
N CYS A 207 -0.31 3.61 -2.05
CA CYS A 207 0.00 3.87 -3.45
C CYS A 207 1.46 3.55 -3.80
N THR A 208 1.74 3.35 -5.09
CA THR A 208 3.11 3.20 -5.57
C THR A 208 3.89 4.50 -5.37
N GLY A 209 5.21 4.39 -5.28
CA GLY A 209 6.09 5.57 -5.15
C GLY A 209 5.95 6.57 -6.29
N VAL A 210 5.57 6.11 -7.48
CA VAL A 210 5.33 6.98 -8.65
C VAL A 210 4.01 7.74 -8.57
N GLN A 211 3.02 7.23 -7.84
CA GLN A 211 1.71 7.86 -7.69
C GLN A 211 1.68 8.84 -6.50
N ALA A 212 2.44 8.58 -5.43
CA ALA A 212 2.44 9.40 -4.21
C ALA A 212 2.60 10.92 -4.44
N PRO A 213 3.50 11.41 -5.31
CA PRO A 213 3.64 12.85 -5.56
C PRO A 213 2.37 13.52 -6.12
N LEU A 214 1.55 12.76 -6.85
CA LEU A 214 0.29 13.26 -7.43
C LEU A 214 -0.80 13.46 -6.37
N LEU A 215 -0.63 12.85 -5.19
CA LEU A 215 -1.62 12.83 -4.13
C LEU A 215 -1.38 13.88 -3.05
N TYR A 216 -0.15 14.39 -2.90
CA TYR A 216 0.18 15.42 -1.92
C TYR A 216 -0.69 16.68 -1.97
N PRO A 217 -1.16 17.18 -3.13
CA PRO A 217 -2.08 18.33 -3.16
C PRO A 217 -3.42 18.10 -2.43
N TYR A 218 -3.81 16.86 -2.17
CA TYR A 218 -5.07 16.49 -1.50
C TYR A 218 -4.93 16.32 0.01
N ILE A 219 -3.70 16.34 0.54
CA ILE A 219 -3.41 16.10 1.95
C ILE A 219 -3.40 17.44 2.73
N PRO A 220 -3.99 17.50 3.95
CA PRO A 220 -4.72 16.43 4.63
C PRO A 220 -6.23 16.43 4.35
N ASN A 221 -6.75 17.45 3.64
CA ASN A 221 -8.18 17.75 3.63
C ASN A 221 -9.04 16.68 2.95
N GLN A 222 -8.60 16.17 1.80
CA GLN A 222 -9.37 15.22 0.98
C GLN A 222 -8.80 13.80 1.07
N LEU A 223 -7.57 13.67 1.60
CA LEU A 223 -6.85 12.43 1.84
C LEU A 223 -6.03 12.57 3.13
N PRO A 224 -6.61 12.28 4.31
CA PRO A 224 -5.96 12.48 5.61
C PRO A 224 -4.70 11.63 5.83
N GLY A 225 -4.60 10.46 5.20
CA GLY A 225 -3.47 9.55 5.35
C GLY A 225 -3.08 8.88 4.04
N LEU A 226 -1.77 8.64 3.86
CA LEU A 226 -1.22 8.02 2.67
C LEU A 226 0.01 7.15 2.99
N LEU A 227 0.00 5.90 2.54
CA LEU A 227 1.15 5.01 2.52
C LEU A 227 1.80 5.07 1.13
N GLY A 228 2.97 5.68 1.04
CA GLY A 228 3.71 5.82 -0.23
C GLY A 228 4.81 4.78 -0.39
N ALA A 229 4.75 4.02 -1.48
CA ALA A 229 5.72 2.98 -1.85
C ALA A 229 5.92 1.92 -0.74
N ILE A 230 6.93 1.08 -0.92
CA ILE A 230 7.29 0.05 0.07
C ILE A 230 7.65 0.63 1.45
N LYS A 231 8.10 1.89 1.52
CA LYS A 231 8.39 2.57 2.79
C LYS A 231 7.12 2.78 3.61
N GLY A 232 6.05 3.31 3.01
CA GLY A 232 4.76 3.46 3.70
C GLY A 232 4.18 2.12 4.14
N ALA A 233 4.36 1.07 3.32
CA ALA A 233 3.97 -0.29 3.70
C ALA A 233 4.73 -0.78 4.95
N ALA A 234 6.04 -0.56 5.02
CA ALA A 234 6.88 -0.99 6.15
C ALA A 234 6.55 -0.25 7.46
N GLU A 235 6.24 1.05 7.36
CA GLU A 235 5.79 1.86 8.49
C GLU A 235 4.44 1.36 9.01
N TYR A 236 3.50 1.07 8.11
CA TYR A 236 2.18 0.58 8.48
C TYR A 236 2.21 -0.85 9.04
N GLU A 237 2.96 -1.76 8.42
CA GLU A 237 3.25 -3.09 8.97
C GLU A 237 3.78 -2.98 10.40
N LYS A 238 4.71 -2.06 10.65
CA LYS A 238 5.23 -1.84 12.00
C LYS A 238 4.13 -1.43 12.97
N LEU A 239 3.30 -0.46 12.62
CA LEU A 239 2.22 0.01 13.49
C LEU A 239 1.23 -1.13 13.82
N VAL A 240 0.81 -1.89 12.81
CA VAL A 240 -0.12 -3.02 12.98
C VAL A 240 0.52 -4.14 13.80
N VAL A 241 1.78 -4.51 13.53
CA VAL A 241 2.49 -5.55 14.28
C VAL A 241 2.79 -5.14 15.71
N ASP A 242 3.20 -3.90 15.95
CA ASP A 242 3.48 -3.41 17.30
C ASP A 242 2.22 -3.47 18.18
N LYS A 243 1.02 -3.33 17.59
CA LYS A 243 -0.25 -3.41 18.32
C LYS A 243 -0.85 -4.82 18.39
N TYR A 244 -0.83 -5.56 17.28
CA TYR A 244 -1.58 -6.82 17.11
C TYR A 244 -0.69 -8.04 16.80
N GLY A 245 0.62 -7.87 16.63
CA GLY A 245 1.53 -8.92 16.15
C GLY A 245 2.07 -9.85 17.23
N GLY A 246 1.99 -9.47 18.50
CA GLY A 246 2.58 -10.22 19.61
C GLY A 246 4.12 -10.26 19.58
N ASP A 247 4.71 -11.18 20.34
CA ASP A 247 6.17 -11.27 20.51
C ASP A 247 6.90 -11.88 19.30
N ASP A 248 6.23 -12.74 18.52
CA ASP A 248 6.78 -13.40 17.33
C ASP A 248 5.79 -13.28 16.14
N PRO A 249 5.75 -12.10 15.50
CA PRO A 249 4.83 -11.84 14.40
C PRO A 249 5.16 -12.69 13.17
N ASP A 250 4.12 -13.22 12.52
CA ASP A 250 4.27 -14.02 11.30
C ASP A 250 5.07 -13.22 10.23
N PRO A 251 6.11 -13.82 9.62
CA PRO A 251 6.91 -13.18 8.58
C PRO A 251 6.15 -12.54 7.43
N LYS A 252 4.92 -12.99 7.12
CA LYS A 252 4.08 -12.39 6.06
C LYS A 252 3.61 -10.96 6.37
N TYR A 253 3.67 -10.53 7.63
CA TYR A 253 3.35 -9.17 8.07
C TYR A 253 4.57 -8.28 8.30
N LEU A 254 5.75 -8.77 7.91
CA LEU A 254 7.01 -8.06 8.02
C LEU A 254 7.69 -7.92 6.65
N GLU A 255 6.98 -8.18 5.57
CA GLU A 255 7.55 -8.30 4.24
C GLU A 255 8.11 -6.95 3.77
N ALA A 256 7.34 -5.87 3.95
CA ALA A 256 7.82 -4.53 3.64
C ALA A 256 8.97 -4.11 4.55
N LYS A 257 8.88 -4.35 5.87
CA LYS A 257 9.98 -4.08 6.81
C LYS A 257 11.27 -4.82 6.45
N ARG A 258 11.19 -6.04 5.92
CA ARG A 258 12.35 -6.82 5.47
C ARG A 258 12.98 -6.25 4.20
N ARG A 259 12.19 -5.62 3.31
CA ARG A 259 12.66 -4.97 2.09
C ARG A 259 13.36 -3.63 2.33
N MET A 260 13.14 -3.00 3.50
CA MET A 260 13.76 -1.72 3.84
C MET A 260 15.29 -1.76 4.03
N GLY A 261 15.84 -2.85 4.56
CA GLY A 261 17.29 -2.97 4.76
C GLY A 261 18.11 -2.92 3.47
N PRO A 262 17.82 -3.78 2.47
CA PRO A 262 18.45 -3.70 1.15
C PRO A 262 18.27 -2.33 0.49
N GLN A 263 17.07 -1.75 0.62
CA GLN A 263 16.79 -0.43 0.06
C GLN A 263 17.66 0.66 0.69
N LEU A 264 17.80 0.70 2.02
CA LEU A 264 18.62 1.67 2.73
C LEU A 264 20.09 1.60 2.28
N VAL A 265 20.66 0.40 2.26
CA VAL A 265 22.08 0.21 1.92
C VAL A 265 22.35 0.53 0.45
N ALA A 266 21.43 0.17 -0.46
CA ALA A 266 21.49 0.56 -1.85
C ALA A 266 21.45 2.08 -2.03
N HIS A 267 20.53 2.78 -1.35
CA HIS A 267 20.44 4.25 -1.44
C HIS A 267 21.68 4.94 -0.88
N LEU A 268 22.21 4.47 0.26
CA LEU A 268 23.45 5.01 0.83
C LEU A 268 24.64 4.84 -0.12
N LEU A 269 24.74 3.69 -0.79
CA LEU A 269 25.77 3.46 -1.80
C LEU A 269 25.63 4.47 -2.96
N ILE A 270 24.43 4.64 -3.50
CA ILE A 270 24.20 5.61 -4.59
C ILE A 270 24.54 7.03 -4.16
N ILE A 271 24.12 7.46 -2.97
CA ILE A 271 24.46 8.79 -2.43
C ILE A 271 25.99 8.95 -2.31
N LEU A 272 26.68 7.96 -1.78
CA LEU A 272 28.14 7.98 -1.65
C LEU A 272 28.84 8.07 -3.02
N LEU A 273 28.37 7.31 -4.01
CA LEU A 273 28.89 7.36 -5.38
C LEU A 273 28.65 8.74 -6.01
N ILE A 274 27.49 9.35 -5.80
CA ILE A 274 27.18 10.71 -6.29
C ILE A 274 28.10 11.74 -5.63
N ILE A 275 28.32 11.66 -4.31
CA ILE A 275 29.24 12.56 -3.59
C ILE A 275 30.66 12.41 -4.14
N LEU A 276 31.12 11.18 -4.35
CA LEU A 276 32.45 10.88 -4.87
C LEU A 276 32.64 11.41 -6.30
N ALA A 277 31.63 11.21 -7.16
CA ALA A 277 31.63 11.73 -8.53
C ALA A 277 31.69 13.25 -8.56
N ASN A 278 30.89 13.92 -7.72
CA ASN A 278 30.92 15.39 -7.59
C ASN A 278 32.30 15.87 -7.08
N TYR A 279 32.88 15.19 -6.10
CA TYR A 279 34.22 15.53 -5.60
C TYR A 279 35.28 15.47 -6.71
N ILE A 280 35.30 14.40 -7.50
CA ILE A 280 36.24 14.25 -8.63
C ILE A 280 36.04 15.37 -9.64
N TYR A 281 34.80 15.66 -10.01
CA TYR A 281 34.45 16.75 -10.93
C TYR A 281 34.99 18.12 -10.46
N PHE A 282 34.83 18.46 -9.18
CA PHE A 282 35.34 19.74 -8.64
C PHE A 282 36.86 19.78 -8.57
N VAL A 283 37.53 18.65 -8.31
CA VAL A 283 39.00 18.56 -8.33
C VAL A 283 39.53 18.73 -9.75
N GLU A 284 38.90 18.12 -10.75
CA GLU A 284 39.23 18.29 -12.17
C GLU A 284 39.11 19.74 -12.62
N ARG A 285 38.00 20.38 -12.26
CA ARG A 285 37.75 21.79 -12.58
C ARG A 285 38.80 22.71 -11.95
N ARG A 286 39.23 22.47 -10.71
CA ARG A 286 40.28 23.28 -10.04
C ARG A 286 41.67 23.07 -10.62
N ARG A 287 41.95 21.90 -11.19
CA ARG A 287 43.24 21.59 -11.83
C ARG A 287 43.36 22.16 -13.25
N GLY A 288 42.32 22.84 -13.76
CA GLY A 288 42.30 23.38 -15.12
C GLY A 288 42.27 22.29 -16.19
N VAL A 289 41.87 21.06 -15.82
CA VAL A 289 41.83 19.88 -16.72
C VAL A 289 40.48 19.79 -17.44
N SER A 290 39.61 20.79 -17.31
CA SER A 290 38.34 20.83 -18.06
C SER A 290 38.60 21.09 -19.54
N VAL A 291 38.47 20.04 -20.35
CA VAL A 291 37.98 20.13 -21.74
C VAL A 291 36.48 19.88 -21.70
#